data_AF-A0A3C0MHH5-F1
#
_entry.id   AF-A0A3C0MHH5-F1
#
_cell.length_a   1.000
_cell.length_b   1.000
_cell.length_c   1.000
_cell.angle_alpha   90.00
_cell.angle_beta   90.00
_cell.angle_gamma   90.00
#
_symmetry.space_group_name_H-M   'P 1'
#
loop_
_entity.id
_entity.type
_entity.pdbx_description
1 polymer ?
#
loop_
_entity_poly.entity_id
_entity_poly.type
_entity_poly.pdbx_seq_one_letter_code
_entity_poly.pdbx_strand_id
1 'polypeptide(L)'
;AQLLASEGFGSVEEVAYVPAQLLASEGFGSVEEVAYVPADDLASIDGLDADTAREVQERAQSFLDQQNQMYETRRQELGVEDALAELDGITPQMLVALGENGVKSMEDLADCATDDLTGWSEVVNGERRKHPGFLDGMQVDEAIANSLIMRARLAAGWIDSLPEDPIEDLVAGDEPVEDGTP
;
A
#
# COMPACT_ATOMS: atom_id res chain seq x y z
N ALA A 1 -36.71 -30.97 42.46
CA ALA A 1 -36.86 -29.68 41.79
C ALA A 1 -35.46 -29.19 41.43
N GLN A 2 -35.04 -29.38 40.19
CA GLN A 2 -33.85 -28.74 39.63
C GLN A 2 -34.34 -28.08 38.34
N LEU A 3 -34.64 -26.80 38.46
CA LEU A 3 -34.97 -25.88 37.38
C LEU A 3 -33.71 -25.04 37.14
N LEU A 4 -33.48 -24.61 35.88
CA LEU A 4 -32.43 -23.68 35.41
C LEU A 4 -31.03 -24.34 35.28
N ALA A 5 -30.37 -24.41 34.12
CA ALA A 5 -30.32 -23.44 33.03
C ALA A 5 -30.42 -24.13 31.66
N SER A 6 -31.49 -23.80 30.94
CA SER A 6 -31.50 -23.83 29.48
C SER A 6 -30.99 -22.48 29.00
N GLU A 7 -29.68 -22.35 28.88
CA GLU A 7 -29.07 -21.34 28.02
C GLU A 7 -28.08 -22.10 27.16
N GLY A 8 -28.45 -22.29 25.89
CA GLY A 8 -27.57 -22.88 24.90
C GLY A 8 -26.33 -22.02 24.83
N PHE A 9 -25.26 -22.50 25.44
CA PHE A 9 -23.91 -22.12 25.06
C PHE A 9 -23.83 -22.27 23.55
N GLY A 10 -23.72 -21.15 22.83
CA GLY A 10 -23.20 -21.18 21.46
C GLY A 10 -21.91 -21.96 21.51
N SER A 11 -21.83 -23.02 20.71
CA SER A 11 -20.67 -23.88 20.62
C SER A 11 -19.44 -23.01 20.34
N VAL A 12 -18.28 -23.38 20.88
CA VAL A 12 -16.99 -22.73 20.57
C VAL A 12 -16.64 -22.82 19.07
N GLU A 13 -17.44 -23.57 18.30
CA GLU A 13 -17.44 -23.71 16.83
C GLU A 13 -18.19 -22.59 16.08
N GLU A 14 -18.88 -21.67 16.76
CA GLU A 14 -19.48 -20.46 16.15
C GLU A 14 -18.55 -19.24 16.16
N VAL A 15 -17.27 -19.43 16.45
CA VAL A 15 -16.27 -18.37 16.25
C VAL A 15 -15.86 -18.41 14.79
N ALA A 16 -16.42 -17.49 13.99
CA ALA A 16 -16.21 -17.37 12.56
C ALA A 16 -14.71 -17.45 12.19
N TYR A 17 -14.30 -18.61 11.67
CA TYR A 17 -12.98 -18.81 11.07
C TYR A 17 -13.20 -19.01 9.58
N VAL A 18 -13.12 -17.91 8.83
CA VAL A 18 -12.99 -18.01 7.37
C VAL A 18 -11.56 -18.45 7.07
N PRO A 19 -11.35 -19.64 6.46
CA PRO A 19 -10.00 -20.09 6.14
C PRO A 19 -9.36 -19.15 5.12
N ALA A 20 -8.12 -18.73 5.33
CA ALA A 20 -7.39 -17.91 4.35
C ALA A 20 -7.35 -18.54 2.95
N GLN A 21 -7.38 -19.88 2.88
CA GLN A 21 -7.45 -20.63 1.62
C GLN A 21 -8.75 -20.39 0.85
N LEU A 22 -9.88 -20.16 1.54
CA LEU A 22 -11.17 -19.83 0.94
C LEU A 22 -11.12 -18.42 0.34
N LEU A 23 -10.67 -17.43 1.11
CA LEU A 23 -10.49 -16.07 0.60
C LEU A 23 -9.55 -16.06 -0.62
N ALA A 24 -8.44 -16.81 -0.56
CA ALA A 24 -7.52 -16.94 -1.68
C ALA A 24 -8.14 -17.61 -2.92
N SER A 25 -9.03 -18.61 -2.75
CA SER A 25 -9.72 -19.24 -3.89
C SER A 25 -10.74 -18.32 -4.55
N GLU A 26 -11.28 -17.37 -3.79
CA GLU A 26 -12.18 -16.32 -4.28
C GLU A 26 -11.43 -15.11 -4.86
N GLY A 27 -10.09 -15.14 -4.85
CA GLY A 27 -9.25 -14.13 -5.50
C GLY A 27 -8.70 -13.04 -4.58
N PHE A 28 -8.94 -13.12 -3.26
CA PHE A 28 -8.33 -12.19 -2.31
C PHE A 28 -6.85 -12.52 -2.11
N GLY A 29 -5.99 -11.60 -2.53
CA GLY A 29 -4.53 -11.71 -2.46
C GLY A 29 -3.91 -11.05 -1.24
N SER A 30 -4.63 -10.15 -0.56
CA SER A 30 -4.12 -9.37 0.58
C SER A 30 -5.17 -9.12 1.66
N VAL A 31 -4.71 -8.75 2.86
CA VAL A 31 -5.60 -8.39 3.98
C VAL A 31 -6.28 -7.05 3.70
N GLU A 32 -5.60 -6.15 2.99
CA GLU A 32 -6.12 -4.87 2.52
C GLU A 32 -7.32 -5.04 1.61
N GLU A 33 -7.27 -5.96 0.66
CA GLU A 33 -8.43 -6.27 -0.20
C GLU A 33 -9.62 -6.74 0.64
N VAL A 34 -9.40 -7.63 1.60
CA VAL A 34 -10.47 -8.09 2.51
C VAL A 34 -11.01 -6.95 3.38
N ALA A 35 -10.15 -6.05 3.84
CA ALA A 35 -10.54 -4.94 4.70
C ALA A 35 -11.40 -3.88 3.98
N TYR A 36 -11.20 -3.68 2.67
CA TYR A 36 -11.77 -2.54 1.93
C TYR A 36 -12.67 -2.90 0.74
N VAL A 37 -12.82 -4.17 0.40
CA VAL A 37 -13.83 -4.64 -0.56
C VAL A 37 -15.25 -4.35 -0.05
N PRO A 38 -16.24 -4.12 -0.93
CA PRO A 38 -17.64 -4.05 -0.53
C PRO A 38 -18.08 -5.27 0.29
N ALA A 39 -18.80 -5.03 1.38
CA ALA A 39 -19.28 -6.10 2.26
C ALA A 39 -20.18 -7.12 1.53
N ASP A 40 -20.94 -6.67 0.51
CA ASP A 40 -21.77 -7.54 -0.31
C ASP A 40 -20.95 -8.52 -1.16
N ASP A 41 -19.74 -8.12 -1.58
CA ASP A 41 -18.85 -9.00 -2.35
C ASP A 41 -18.27 -10.09 -1.44
N LEU A 42 -17.90 -9.76 -0.19
CA LEU A 42 -17.49 -10.75 0.81
C LEU A 42 -18.64 -11.70 1.19
N ALA A 43 -19.85 -11.17 1.34
CA ALA A 43 -21.05 -11.97 1.65
C ALA A 43 -21.52 -12.84 0.48
N SER A 44 -20.95 -12.66 -0.72
CA SER A 44 -21.24 -13.51 -1.88
C SER A 44 -20.41 -14.80 -1.90
N ILE A 45 -19.37 -14.89 -1.06
CA ILE A 45 -18.53 -16.08 -0.94
C ILE A 45 -19.35 -17.23 -0.33
N ASP A 46 -19.24 -18.42 -0.94
CA ASP A 46 -19.95 -19.60 -0.45
C ASP A 46 -19.56 -19.91 1.00
N GLY A 47 -20.56 -19.99 1.87
CA GLY A 47 -20.38 -20.22 3.30
C GLY A 47 -20.14 -18.96 4.16
N LEU A 48 -20.20 -17.74 3.59
CA LEU A 48 -20.22 -16.49 4.36
C LEU A 48 -21.60 -15.84 4.28
N ASP A 49 -22.19 -15.58 5.44
CA ASP A 49 -23.34 -14.68 5.54
C ASP A 49 -22.88 -13.22 5.79
N ALA A 50 -23.83 -12.29 5.74
CA ALA A 50 -23.56 -10.86 5.87
C ALA A 50 -22.96 -10.45 7.23
N ASP A 51 -23.24 -11.21 8.30
CA ASP A 51 -22.70 -10.93 9.62
C ASP A 51 -21.27 -11.45 9.74
N THR A 52 -21.00 -12.65 9.22
CA THR A 52 -19.67 -13.25 9.13
C THR A 52 -18.74 -12.42 8.24
N ALA A 53 -19.22 -11.97 7.08
CA ALA A 53 -18.45 -11.11 6.18
C ALA A 53 -18.01 -9.81 6.87
N ARG A 54 -18.91 -9.20 7.65
CA ARG A 54 -18.60 -7.99 8.43
C ARG A 54 -17.57 -8.25 9.52
N GLU A 55 -17.69 -9.35 10.27
CA GLU A 55 -16.71 -9.70 11.30
C GLU A 55 -15.31 -9.92 10.71
N VAL A 56 -15.23 -10.62 9.57
CA VAL A 56 -13.97 -10.84 8.85
C VAL A 56 -13.35 -9.52 8.40
N GLN A 57 -14.16 -8.60 7.87
CA GLN A 57 -13.73 -7.28 7.44
C GLN A 57 -13.24 -6.42 8.63
N GLU A 58 -13.99 -6.38 9.74
CA GLU A 58 -13.62 -5.65 10.96
C GLU A 58 -12.30 -6.19 11.53
N ARG A 59 -12.10 -7.51 11.48
CA ARG A 59 -10.86 -8.15 11.91
C ARG A 59 -9.69 -7.83 10.99
N ALA A 60 -9.90 -7.81 9.68
CA ALA A 60 -8.89 -7.41 8.71
C ALA A 60 -8.46 -5.96 8.96
N GLN A 61 -9.41 -5.04 9.15
CA GLN A 61 -9.13 -3.65 9.50
C GLN A 61 -8.35 -3.53 10.81
N SER A 62 -8.78 -4.22 11.86
CA SER A 62 -8.07 -4.21 13.15
C SER A 62 -6.65 -4.76 13.06
N PHE A 63 -6.41 -5.75 12.19
CA PHE A 63 -5.06 -6.25 11.92
C PHE A 63 -4.19 -5.17 11.25
N LEU A 64 -4.71 -4.49 10.22
CA LEU A 64 -4.01 -3.41 9.53
C LEU A 64 -3.71 -2.23 10.47
N ASP A 65 -4.64 -1.87 11.35
CA ASP A 65 -4.43 -0.82 12.35
C ASP A 65 -3.29 -1.18 13.31
N GLN A 66 -3.27 -2.41 13.84
CA GLN A 66 -2.20 -2.90 14.70
C GLN A 66 -0.85 -2.92 13.97
N GLN A 67 -0.85 -3.34 12.70
CA GLN A 67 0.34 -3.38 11.87
C GLN A 67 0.87 -1.96 11.61
N ASN A 68 0.00 -1.01 11.29
CA ASN A 68 0.35 0.40 11.12
C ASN A 68 0.92 1.01 12.39
N GLN A 69 0.34 0.71 13.56
CA GLN A 69 0.88 1.16 14.85
C GLN A 69 2.26 0.56 15.14
N MET A 70 2.49 -0.70 14.77
CA MET A 70 3.80 -1.33 14.88
C MET A 70 4.82 -0.63 13.98
N TYR A 71 4.47 -0.34 12.72
CA TYR A 71 5.35 0.40 11.83
C TYR A 71 5.61 1.83 12.31
N GLU A 72 4.59 2.51 12.85
CA GLU A 72 4.75 3.84 13.42
C GLU A 72 5.67 3.85 14.64
N THR A 73 5.53 2.86 15.52
CA THR A 73 6.47 2.68 16.65
C THR A 73 7.89 2.45 16.14
N ARG A 74 8.05 1.57 15.15
CA ARG A 74 9.34 1.25 14.55
C ARG A 74 9.97 2.46 13.85
N ARG A 75 9.19 3.27 13.16
CA ARG A 75 9.61 4.53 12.53
C ARG A 75 10.24 5.46 13.57
N GLN A 76 9.56 5.63 14.70
CA GLN A 76 10.05 6.46 15.81
C GLN A 76 11.34 5.90 16.42
N GLU A 77 11.44 4.58 16.61
CA GLU A 77 12.67 3.92 17.09
C GLU A 77 13.86 4.13 16.14
N LEU A 78 13.61 4.15 14.84
CA LEU A 78 14.63 4.42 13.82
C LEU A 78 15.03 5.90 13.79
N GLY A 79 14.25 6.79 14.42
CA GLY A 79 14.49 8.23 14.43
C GLY A 79 14.12 8.91 13.11
N VAL A 80 13.15 8.34 12.39
CA VAL A 80 12.59 8.97 11.19
C VAL A 80 11.67 10.11 11.61
N GLU A 81 11.85 11.28 11.00
CA GLU A 81 11.16 12.51 11.33
C GLU A 81 9.69 12.49 10.92
N ASP A 82 8.86 13.24 11.65
CA ASP A 82 7.42 13.37 11.39
C ASP A 82 7.13 14.02 10.03
N ALA A 83 8.01 14.92 9.58
CA ALA A 83 7.88 15.59 8.29
C ALA A 83 7.81 14.60 7.11
N LEU A 84 8.48 13.45 7.21
CA LEU A 84 8.38 12.41 6.17
C LEU A 84 7.00 11.75 6.16
N ALA A 85 6.34 11.61 7.32
CA ALA A 85 5.00 11.02 7.43
C ALA A 85 3.89 11.92 6.86
N GLU A 86 4.19 13.21 6.64
CA GLU A 86 3.27 14.18 6.03
C GLU A 86 3.28 14.12 4.49
N LEU A 87 4.17 13.33 3.88
CA LEU A 87 4.23 13.18 2.43
C LEU A 87 3.02 12.39 1.89
N ASP A 88 2.33 12.98 0.92
CA ASP A 88 1.27 12.27 0.20
C ASP A 88 1.79 10.99 -0.47
N GLY A 89 1.06 9.90 -0.29
CA GLY A 89 1.39 8.60 -0.87
C GLY A 89 2.48 7.80 -0.14
N ILE A 90 2.96 8.27 1.02
CA ILE A 90 3.85 7.49 1.88
C ILE A 90 3.06 6.66 2.89
N THR A 91 3.51 5.45 3.16
CA THR A 91 2.91 4.57 4.18
C THR A 91 3.84 4.38 5.38
N PRO A 92 3.33 4.02 6.57
CA PRO A 92 4.17 3.69 7.72
C PRO A 92 5.22 2.61 7.43
N GLN A 93 4.87 1.62 6.61
CA GLN A 93 5.81 0.57 6.19
C GLN A 93 6.95 1.14 5.34
N MET A 94 6.66 2.06 4.41
CA MET A 94 7.69 2.74 3.60
C MET A 94 8.63 3.56 4.48
N LEU A 95 8.09 4.28 5.48
CA LEU A 95 8.90 5.07 6.42
C LEU A 95 9.87 4.22 7.22
N VAL A 96 9.45 3.02 7.64
CA VAL A 96 10.34 2.05 8.29
C VAL A 96 11.45 1.62 7.35
N ALA A 97 11.13 1.24 6.11
CA ALA A 97 12.13 0.79 5.15
C ALA A 97 13.13 1.90 4.79
N LEU A 98 12.67 3.14 4.64
CA LEU A 98 13.54 4.32 4.48
C LEU A 98 14.46 4.49 5.69
N GLY A 99 13.90 4.46 6.91
CA GLY A 99 14.66 4.59 8.14
C GLY A 99 15.73 3.51 8.36
N GLU A 100 15.44 2.27 7.95
CA GLU A 100 16.40 1.15 7.98
C GLU A 100 17.55 1.34 7.00
N ASN A 101 17.33 2.09 5.91
CA ASN A 101 18.35 2.47 4.93
C ASN A 101 18.98 3.85 5.21
N GLY A 102 18.68 4.44 6.38
CA GLY A 102 19.30 5.70 6.82
C GLY A 102 18.62 6.97 6.31
N VAL A 103 17.51 6.85 5.59
CA VAL A 103 16.70 8.00 5.14
C VAL A 103 15.73 8.37 6.27
N LYS A 104 16.03 9.43 7.02
CA LYS A 104 15.31 9.79 8.25
C LYS A 104 14.72 11.20 8.23
N SER A 105 15.14 12.05 7.31
CA SER A 105 14.68 13.43 7.17
C SER A 105 14.26 13.74 5.73
N MET A 106 13.61 14.89 5.53
CA MET A 106 13.32 15.40 4.17
C MET A 106 14.60 15.62 3.37
N GLU A 107 15.69 16.04 4.01
CA GLU A 107 16.99 16.24 3.36
C GLU A 107 17.56 14.91 2.85
N ASP A 108 17.50 13.85 3.68
CA ASP A 108 17.99 12.52 3.27
C ASP A 108 17.18 11.97 2.08
N LEU A 109 15.86 12.18 2.07
CA LEU A 109 15.00 11.74 0.97
C LEU A 109 15.21 12.60 -0.29
N ALA A 110 15.47 13.90 -0.13
CA ALA A 110 15.77 14.79 -1.25
C ALA A 110 17.08 14.41 -1.97
N ASP A 111 18.05 13.88 -1.22
CA ASP A 111 19.35 13.41 -1.73
C ASP A 111 19.27 12.06 -2.44
N CYS A 112 18.19 11.29 -2.24
CA CYS A 112 17.99 10.01 -2.91
C CYS A 112 17.82 10.17 -4.42
N ALA A 113 18.35 9.19 -5.15
CA ALA A 113 18.00 8.92 -6.54
C ALA A 113 16.79 7.98 -6.61
N THR A 114 16.08 7.97 -7.74
CA THR A 114 14.94 7.08 -7.93
C THR A 114 15.33 5.61 -7.81
N ASP A 115 16.50 5.23 -8.32
CA ASP A 115 17.07 3.88 -8.24
C ASP A 115 17.38 3.45 -6.79
N ASP A 116 17.59 4.39 -5.86
CA ASP A 116 17.76 4.04 -4.44
C ASP A 116 16.46 3.48 -3.87
N LEU A 117 15.32 4.00 -4.31
CA LEU A 117 14.00 3.57 -3.86
C LEU A 117 13.52 2.32 -4.62
N THR A 118 13.63 2.32 -5.95
CA THR A 118 13.07 1.25 -6.81
C THR A 118 14.06 0.14 -7.16
N GLY A 119 15.35 0.37 -6.94
CA GLY A 119 16.43 -0.51 -7.36
C GLY A 119 16.77 -0.35 -8.83
N TRP A 120 17.83 -1.04 -9.25
CA TRP A 120 18.34 -1.00 -10.61
C TRP A 120 18.71 -2.40 -11.11
N SER A 121 18.99 -2.52 -12.40
CA SER A 121 19.41 -3.79 -13.01
C SER A 121 20.67 -3.60 -13.84
N GLU A 122 21.57 -4.58 -13.78
CA GLU A 122 22.73 -4.65 -14.67
C GLU A 122 22.81 -5.99 -15.39
N VAL A 123 23.55 -6.00 -16.50
CA VAL A 123 23.87 -7.22 -17.24
C VAL A 123 25.33 -7.56 -17.01
N VAL A 124 25.58 -8.65 -16.29
CA VAL A 124 26.92 -9.16 -16.03
C VAL A 124 27.06 -10.50 -16.76
N ASN A 125 28.00 -10.59 -17.71
CA ASN A 125 28.22 -11.80 -18.52
C ASN A 125 26.98 -12.29 -19.29
N GLY A 126 26.10 -11.38 -19.72
CA GLY A 126 24.86 -11.71 -20.43
C GLY A 126 23.70 -12.10 -19.50
N GLU A 127 23.90 -12.13 -18.19
CA GLU A 127 22.86 -12.40 -17.20
C GLU A 127 22.39 -11.09 -16.57
N ARG A 128 21.07 -10.87 -16.53
CA ARG A 128 20.48 -9.74 -15.82
C ARG A 128 20.51 -10.00 -14.31
N ARG A 129 21.11 -9.10 -13.55
CA ARG A 129 21.11 -9.07 -12.09
C ARG A 129 20.35 -7.84 -11.61
N LYS A 130 19.37 -8.04 -10.72
CA LYS A 130 18.61 -6.96 -10.09
C LYS A 130 19.25 -6.65 -8.74
N HIS A 131 19.44 -5.36 -8.47
CA HIS A 131 19.79 -4.83 -7.17
C HIS A 131 18.53 -4.18 -6.58
N PRO A 132 18.00 -4.65 -5.45
CA PRO A 132 16.78 -4.11 -4.86
C PRO A 132 17.01 -2.70 -4.30
N GLY A 133 16.02 -1.83 -4.45
CA GLY A 133 15.98 -0.54 -3.77
C GLY A 133 15.35 -0.66 -2.38
N PHE A 134 15.28 0.45 -1.66
CA PHE A 134 14.78 0.52 -0.30
C PHE A 134 13.30 0.12 -0.20
N LEU A 135 12.53 0.36 -1.26
CA LEU A 135 11.09 0.10 -1.33
C LEU A 135 10.76 -1.10 -2.22
N ASP A 136 11.74 -1.96 -2.53
CA ASP A 136 11.50 -3.15 -3.35
C ASP A 136 10.49 -4.09 -2.70
N GLY A 137 9.58 -4.64 -3.50
CA GLY A 137 8.48 -5.47 -3.01
C GLY A 137 7.30 -4.68 -2.41
N MET A 138 7.39 -3.35 -2.40
CA MET A 138 6.25 -2.46 -2.14
C MET A 138 5.61 -2.03 -3.47
N GLN A 139 4.37 -1.56 -3.43
CA GLN A 139 3.64 -1.04 -4.60
C GLN A 139 4.14 0.37 -4.98
N VAL A 140 5.45 0.49 -5.21
CA VAL A 140 6.14 1.75 -5.51
C VAL A 140 6.84 1.59 -6.85
N ASP A 141 6.34 2.30 -7.85
CA ASP A 141 6.99 2.40 -9.15
C ASP A 141 7.90 3.65 -9.23
N GLU A 142 8.55 3.81 -10.38
CA GLU A 142 9.46 4.94 -10.64
C GLU A 142 8.75 6.30 -10.50
N ALA A 143 7.48 6.39 -10.92
CA ALA A 143 6.72 7.64 -10.87
C ALA A 143 6.41 8.04 -9.42
N ILE A 144 5.97 7.08 -8.59
CA ILE A 144 5.72 7.29 -7.16
C ILE A 144 7.03 7.66 -6.46
N ALA A 145 8.10 6.90 -6.68
CA ALA A 145 9.41 7.17 -6.09
C ALA A 145 9.93 8.57 -6.45
N ASN A 146 9.88 8.94 -7.72
CA ASN A 146 10.29 10.26 -8.18
C ASN A 146 9.41 11.37 -7.57
N SER A 147 8.08 11.17 -7.50
CA SER A 147 7.18 12.13 -6.87
C SER A 147 7.53 12.37 -5.40
N LEU A 148 7.84 11.31 -4.63
CA LEU A 148 8.26 11.44 -3.23
C LEU A 148 9.56 12.24 -3.10
N ILE A 149 10.57 11.92 -3.92
CA ILE A 149 11.86 12.61 -3.94
C ILE A 149 11.67 14.10 -4.32
N MET A 150 10.87 14.39 -5.35
CA MET A 150 10.62 15.77 -5.78
C MET A 150 9.88 16.59 -4.73
N ARG A 151 8.91 15.98 -4.02
CA ARG A 151 8.24 16.63 -2.87
C ARG A 151 9.22 16.91 -1.73
N ALA A 152 10.12 15.96 -1.43
CA ALA A 152 11.17 16.16 -0.45
C ALA A 152 12.13 17.30 -0.85
N ARG A 153 12.56 17.35 -2.12
CA ARG A 153 13.39 18.44 -2.67
C ARG A 153 12.72 19.80 -2.59
N LEU A 154 11.42 19.87 -2.87
CA LEU A 154 10.64 21.11 -2.71
C LEU A 154 10.59 21.54 -1.24
N ALA A 155 10.31 20.61 -0.33
CA ALA A 155 10.26 20.89 1.11
C ALA A 155 11.63 21.31 1.67
N ALA A 156 12.72 20.74 1.14
CA ALA A 156 14.09 21.11 1.48
C ALA A 156 14.56 22.42 0.82
N GLY A 157 13.78 22.98 -0.11
CA GLY A 157 14.12 24.22 -0.83
C GLY A 157 15.21 24.02 -1.90
N TRP A 158 15.42 22.80 -2.37
CA TRP A 158 16.34 22.50 -3.47
C TRP A 158 15.76 22.89 -4.83
N ILE A 159 14.43 22.93 -4.92
CA ILE A 159 13.66 23.36 -6.08
C ILE A 159 12.55 24.31 -5.65
N ASP A 160 12.14 25.22 -6.53
CA ASP A 160 11.10 26.22 -6.23
C ASP A 160 9.67 25.73 -6.50
N SER A 161 9.51 24.70 -7.34
CA SER A 161 8.21 24.13 -7.70
C SER A 161 8.35 22.67 -8.16
N LEU A 162 7.26 21.90 -8.05
CA LEU A 162 7.18 20.60 -8.71
C LEU A 162 7.06 20.80 -10.23
N PRO A 163 7.69 19.95 -11.05
CA PRO A 163 7.43 19.94 -12.48
C PRO A 163 5.94 19.62 -12.74
N GLU A 164 5.34 20.29 -13.72
CA GLU A 164 4.01 19.93 -14.21
C GLU A 164 4.10 18.54 -14.86
N ASP A 165 3.17 17.63 -14.53
CA ASP A 165 3.16 16.28 -15.08
C ASP A 165 3.17 16.35 -16.62
N PRO A 166 4.10 15.67 -17.31
CA PRO A 166 4.27 15.79 -18.77
C PRO A 166 3.13 15.19 -19.61
N ILE A 167 1.98 14.87 -19.01
CA ILE A 167 0.86 14.18 -19.67
C ILE A 167 -0.05 15.15 -20.44
N GLU A 168 -0.04 16.46 -20.17
CA GLU A 168 -0.93 17.41 -20.87
C GLU A 168 -0.53 17.68 -22.35
N ASP A 169 0.73 17.49 -22.74
CA ASP A 169 1.17 17.76 -24.12
C ASP A 169 0.78 16.67 -25.14
N LEU A 170 0.27 15.51 -24.69
CA LEU A 170 -0.13 14.41 -25.58
C LEU A 170 -1.61 14.43 -25.99
N VAL A 171 -2.43 15.29 -25.38
CA VAL A 171 -3.87 15.41 -25.70
C VAL A 171 -4.21 16.58 -26.64
N ALA A 172 -3.24 17.41 -27.01
CA ALA A 172 -3.45 18.60 -27.84
C ALA A 172 -3.16 18.42 -29.34
N GLY A 173 -3.26 17.19 -29.88
CA GLY A 173 -2.75 16.86 -31.22
C GLY A 173 -3.64 16.05 -32.15
N ASP A 174 -4.93 15.85 -31.86
CA ASP A 174 -5.85 15.19 -32.81
C ASP A 174 -6.91 16.20 -33.29
N GLU A 175 -6.51 17.06 -34.22
CA GLU A 175 -7.44 17.82 -35.05
C GLU A 175 -8.25 16.82 -35.90
N PRO A 176 -9.60 16.85 -35.87
CA PRO A 176 -10.40 15.91 -36.64
C PRO A 176 -10.17 16.15 -38.13
N VAL A 177 -9.65 15.13 -38.82
CA VAL A 177 -9.49 15.13 -40.27
C VAL A 177 -10.90 15.15 -40.89
N GLU A 178 -11.31 16.27 -41.47
CA GLU A 178 -12.57 16.34 -42.24
C GLU A 178 -12.46 15.38 -43.44
N ASP A 179 -13.26 14.31 -43.41
CA ASP A 179 -13.38 13.35 -44.49
C ASP A 179 -14.12 13.99 -45.69
N GLY A 180 -13.33 14.51 -46.63
CA GLY A 180 -13.80 15.00 -47.91
C GLY A 180 -14.23 13.85 -48.81
N THR A 181 -15.53 13.53 -48.78
CA THR A 181 -16.15 12.61 -49.75
C THR A 181 -16.23 13.26 -51.14
N PRO A 182 -15.79 12.59 -52.23
CA PRO A 182 -16.15 12.97 -53.59
C PRO A 182 -17.55 12.45 -54.00
#